data_AF-A0A941F8G2-F1
#
_entry.id   AF-A0A941F8G2-F1
#
_cell.length_a   1.000
_cell.length_b   1.000
_cell.length_c   1.000
_cell.angle_alpha   90.00
_cell.angle_beta   90.00
_cell.angle_gamma   90.00
#
_symmetry.space_group_name_H-M   'P 1'
#
loop_
_entity.id
_entity.type
_entity.pdbx_description
1 polymer ?
#
loop_
_entity_poly.entity_id
_entity_poly.type
_entity_poly.pdbx_seq_one_letter_code
_entity_poly.pdbx_strand_id
1 'polypeptide(L)' 'MLAVSERIPSLRLDRPDEVIWHKPVGADPDATFQRIACSEDEGIALSSGKREVSLRLSEPGQRWCSDCLTIVRRKK' A
#
# COMPACT_ATOMS: atom_id res chain seq x y z
N MET A 1 -6.86 1.25 -9.19
CA MET A 1 -7.15 1.82 -7.85
C MET A 1 -5.87 2.47 -7.38
N LEU A 2 -5.93 3.75 -7.02
CA LEU A 2 -4.75 4.46 -6.54
C LEU A 2 -4.29 3.88 -5.19
N ALA A 3 -3.01 3.51 -5.09
CA ALA A 3 -2.40 2.83 -3.96
C ALA A 3 -0.99 3.35 -3.68
N VAL A 4 -0.50 3.18 -2.46
CA VAL A 4 0.89 3.41 -2.06
C VAL A 4 1.48 2.10 -1.53
N SER A 5 2.74 1.82 -1.84
CA SER A 5 3.43 0.59 -1.45
C SER A 5 4.24 0.78 -0.18
N GLU A 6 4.03 -0.11 0.78
CA GLU A 6 4.95 -0.35 1.89
C GLU A 6 5.80 -1.58 1.56
N ARG A 7 7.13 -1.47 1.64
CA ARG A 7 8.03 -2.60 1.46
C ARG A 7 8.43 -3.12 2.82
N ILE A 8 8.11 -4.38 3.07
CA ILE A 8 8.52 -5.11 4.27
C ILE A 8 9.72 -5.98 3.87
N PRO A 9 10.95 -5.58 4.25
CA PRO A 9 12.13 -6.37 3.94
C PRO A 9 12.02 -7.73 4.64
N SER A 10 12.32 -8.79 3.90
CA SER A 10 12.34 -10.12 4.49
C SER A 10 13.58 -10.28 5.37
N LEU A 11 13.39 -10.74 6.61
CA LEU A 11 14.50 -11.10 7.50
C LEU A 11 15.18 -12.42 7.12
N ARG A 12 14.63 -13.15 6.14
CA ARG A 12 15.17 -14.42 5.64
C ARG A 12 15.64 -14.29 4.20
N LEU A 13 16.86 -14.74 3.94
CA LEU A 13 17.50 -14.70 2.62
C LEU A 13 16.77 -15.51 1.53
N ASP A 14 15.98 -16.51 1.92
CA ASP A 14 15.21 -17.38 1.02
C ASP A 14 13.81 -16.85 0.68
N ARG A 15 13.41 -15.70 1.24
CA ARG A 15 12.09 -15.11 1.06
C ARG A 15 12.21 -13.73 0.40
N PRO A 16 11.48 -13.47 -0.70
CA PRO A 16 11.44 -12.13 -1.28
C PRO A 16 10.78 -11.15 -0.31
N ASP A 17 11.14 -9.87 -0.44
CA ASP A 17 10.47 -8.78 0.26
C ASP A 17 8.97 -8.78 -0.03
N GLU A 18 8.17 -8.47 0.97
CA GLU A 18 6.73 -8.31 0.79
C GLU A 18 6.40 -6.86 0.44
N VAL A 19 5.49 -6.68 -0.51
CA VAL A 19 4.91 -5.37 -0.83
C VAL A 19 3.47 -5.37 -0.33
N ILE A 20 3.17 -4.47 0.59
CA ILE A 20 1.82 -4.24 1.08
C ILE A 20 1.28 -2.96 0.44
N TRP A 21 0.14 -3.07 -0.23
CA TRP A 21 -0.54 -1.95 -0.86
C TRP A 21 -1.57 -1.35 0.07
N HIS A 22 -1.48 -0.03 0.25
CA HIS A 22 -2.41 0.75 1.08
C HIS A 22 -3.15 1.77 0.22
N LYS A 23 -4.37 2.10 0.63
CA LYS A 23 -5.12 3.19 0.01
C LYS A 23 -4.60 4.52 0.55
N PRO A 24 -4.09 5.44 -0.29
CA PRO A 24 -3.65 6.74 0.17
C PRO A 24 -4.83 7.65 0.56
N VAL A 25 -4.57 8.58 1.47
CA VAL A 25 -5.46 9.67 1.86
C VAL A 25 -4.86 10.98 1.37
N GLY A 26 -5.61 11.72 0.57
CA GLY A 26 -5.18 13.00 -0.02
C GLY A 26 -4.76 12.89 -1.49
N ALA A 27 -4.63 14.04 -2.14
CA ALA A 27 -4.42 14.13 -3.59
C ALA A 27 -2.94 14.07 -3.99
N ASP A 28 -2.02 14.56 -3.16
CA ASP A 28 -0.61 14.75 -3.53
C ASP A 28 0.15 13.42 -3.80
N PRO A 29 0.49 13.11 -5.06
CA PRO A 29 1.17 11.88 -5.43
C PRO A 29 2.68 11.89 -5.12
N ASP A 30 3.28 13.07 -4.94
CA ASP A 30 4.71 13.29 -4.74
C ASP A 30 5.07 13.59 -3.28
N ALA A 31 4.08 13.61 -2.39
CA ALA A 31 4.33 13.80 -0.96
C ALA A 31 5.30 12.72 -0.44
N THR A 32 6.38 13.19 0.19
CA THR A 32 7.40 12.34 0.84
C THR A 32 6.81 11.44 1.92
N PHE A 33 5.68 11.86 2.49
CA PHE A 33 4.90 11.10 3.45
C PHE A 33 3.48 10.90 2.94
N GLN A 34 3.09 9.64 2.74
CA GLN A 34 1.76 9.27 2.27
C GLN A 34 0.91 8.75 3.43
N ARG A 35 -0.14 9.49 3.79
CA ARG A 35 -1.14 9.02 4.74
C ARG A 35 -1.93 7.87 4.13
N ILE A 36 -2.29 6.89 4.95
CA ILE A 36 -2.99 5.68 4.53
C ILE A 36 -4.37 5.60 5.16
N ALA A 37 -5.35 5.00 4.48
CA ALA A 37 -6.73 5.01 4.96
C ALA A 37 -6.98 4.09 6.18
N CYS A 38 -6.02 3.23 6.52
CA CYS A 38 -6.14 2.32 7.66
C CYS A 38 -5.58 2.89 8.97
N SER A 39 -4.89 4.04 8.94
CA SER A 39 -4.36 4.69 10.14
C SER A 39 -4.32 6.20 9.94
N GLU A 40 -4.77 6.96 10.94
CA GLU A 40 -4.80 8.43 10.87
C GLU A 40 -3.45 9.06 11.27
N ASP A 41 -2.70 8.38 12.14
CA ASP A 41 -1.37 8.80 12.61
C ASP A 41 -0.23 8.17 11.80
N GLU A 42 -0.42 6.95 11.28
CA GLU A 42 0.63 6.26 10.53
C GLU A 42 0.53 6.52 9.02
N GLY A 43 1.66 6.41 8.35
CA GLY A 43 1.77 6.58 6.92
C GLY A 43 3.10 6.09 6.41
N ILE A 44 3.23 6.07 5.09
CA ILE A 44 4.42 5.53 4.42
C ILE A 44 5.34 6.70 4.08
N ALA A 45 6.46 6.78 4.81
CA ALA A 45 7.56 7.68 4.49
C ALA A 45 8.39 7.10 3.33
N LEU A 46 8.86 7.97 2.42
CA LEU A 46 9.64 7.59 1.23
C LEU A 46 8.85 6.67 0.27
N SER A 47 7.54 6.88 0.16
CA SER A 47 6.72 6.08 -0.76
C SER A 47 7.27 6.18 -2.19
N SER A 48 7.26 5.08 -2.93
CA SER A 48 7.64 5.06 -4.37
C SER A 48 6.63 5.79 -5.27
N GLY A 49 5.88 6.76 -4.73
CA GLY A 49 4.76 7.44 -5.35
C GLY A 49 3.46 6.63 -5.32
N LYS A 50 2.35 7.29 -5.61
CA LYS A 50 1.05 6.62 -5.80
C LYS A 50 1.04 5.90 -7.13
N ARG A 51 0.55 4.65 -7.14
CA ARG A 51 0.42 3.84 -8.35
C ARG A 51 -1.00 3.29 -8.50
N GLU A 52 -1.44 3.14 -9.75
CA GLU A 52 -2.65 2.39 -10.07
C GLU A 52 -2.39 0.88 -9.91
N VAL A 53 -3.12 0.27 -8.98
CA VAL A 53 -2.99 -1.15 -8.64
C VAL A 53 -4.36 -1.83 -8.68
N SER A 54 -4.36 -3.09 -9.10
CA SER A 54 -5.54 -3.96 -9.12
C SER A 54 -5.91 -4.45 -7.72
N LEU A 55 -7.20 -4.50 -7.40
CA LEU A 55 -7.69 -5.04 -6.11
C LEU A 55 -7.51 -6.54 -5.95
N ARG A 56 -7.33 -7.24 -7.08
CA ARG A 56 -6.90 -8.64 -7.12
C ARG A 56 -5.48 -8.66 -7.63
N LEU A 57 -4.53 -8.84 -6.72
CA LEU A 57 -3.12 -8.96 -7.04
C LEU A 57 -2.86 -10.40 -7.48
N SER A 58 -2.14 -10.55 -8.59
CA SER A 58 -1.69 -11.83 -9.13
C SER A 58 -0.19 -12.04 -8.94
N GLU A 59 0.54 -11.00 -8.56
CA GLU A 59 1.99 -11.08 -8.36
C GLU A 59 2.33 -11.65 -6.98
N PRO A 60 3.18 -12.69 -6.91
CA PRO A 60 3.64 -13.24 -5.64
C PRO A 60 4.45 -12.21 -4.86
N GLY A 61 4.33 -12.23 -3.53
CA GLY A 61 4.97 -11.25 -2.65
C GLY A 61 4.24 -9.91 -2.55
N GLN A 62 3.14 -9.71 -3.28
CA GLN A 62 2.31 -8.52 -3.16
C GLN A 62 0.96 -8.84 -2.54
N ARG A 63 0.53 -7.99 -1.61
CA ARG A 63 -0.82 -8.09 -1.01
C ARG A 63 -1.38 -6.70 -0.72
N TRP A 64 -2.70 -6.61 -0.58
CA TRP A 64 -3.33 -5.42 -0.03
C TRP A 64 -3.37 -5.51 1.49
N CYS A 65 -3.21 -4.37 2.16
CA CYS A 65 -3.60 -4.24 3.56
C CYS A 65 -5.09 -4.57 3.70
N SER A 66 -5.43 -5.46 4.64
CA SER A 66 -6.79 -6.00 4.83
C SER A 66 -7.83 -4.90 5.11
N ASP A 67 -7.48 -3.93 5.95
CA ASP A 67 -8.35 -2.79 6.28
C ASP A 67 -8.53 -1.86 5.09
N CYS A 68 -7.44 -1.50 4.40
CA CYS A 68 -7.50 -0.71 3.18
C CYS A 68 -8.35 -1.41 2.11
N LEU A 69 -8.18 -2.71 1.91
CA LEU A 69 -8.96 -3.49 0.95
C LEU A 69 -10.44 -3.47 1.28
N THR A 70 -10.78 -3.61 2.57
CA THR A 70 -12.16 -3.52 3.06
C THR A 70 -12.75 -2.14 2.79
N ILE A 71 -12.01 -1.07 3.11
CA ILE A 71 -12.43 0.31 2.83
C ILE A 71 -12.65 0.55 1.34
N VAL A 72 -11.77 0.02 0.48
CA VAL A 72 -11.92 0.17 -0.97
C VAL A 72 -13.14 -0.59 -1.48
N ARG A 73 -13.37 -1.81 -1.00
CA ARG A 73 -14.51 -2.64 -1.42
C ARG A 73 -15.85 -2.08 -0.94
N ARG A 74 -15.90 -1.42 0.22
CA ARG A 74 -17.11 -0.77 0.75
C ARG A 74 -17.50 0.53 0.03
N LYS A 75 -16.55 1.18 -0.65
CA LYS A 75 -16.80 2.41 -1.42
C LYS A 75 -17.20 2.15 -2.88
N LYS A 76 -17.41 0.89 -3.25
CA LYS A 76 -17.82 0.48 -4.60
C LYS A 76 -19.30 0.17 -4.62
#